data_AF-A0A1V5B9P7-F1
#
_entry.id   AF-A0A1V5B9P7-F1
#
_cell.length_a   1.000
_cell.length_b   1.000
_cell.length_c   1.000
_cell.angle_alpha   90.00
_cell.angle_beta   90.00
_cell.angle_gamma   90.00
#
_symmetry.space_group_name_H-M   'P 1'
#
loop_
_entity.id
_entity.type
_entity.pdbx_description
1 polymer ?
#
loop_
_entity_poly.entity_id
_entity_poly.type
_entity_poly.pdbx_seq_one_letter_code
_entity_poly.pdbx_strand_id
1 'polypeptide(L)'
;MMLSITDLNERQIYLESDRWQCNFGHGESVGLGLVLEAVDLSSGNDGGFSYVIEAGLIPQFAFLDEEICEEARMEGLETREDLLRYAYEFYGCVPVNIDAVQPPKASCGMSSFVADSSIGTVKAGTGEEMETRHFQDLGEALSFARDFYAVYAPVIFGFIDVVLDHPLRAGGTGWDKIRQMAKKQSA
;
A
#
# COMPACT_ATOMS: atom_id res chain seq x y z
N MET A 1 -21.13 -2.77 -0.65
CA MET A 1 -19.90 -2.18 -1.22
C MET A 1 -19.46 -1.11 -0.27
N MET A 2 -18.48 -1.39 0.58
CA MET A 2 -18.02 -0.41 1.56
C MET A 2 -16.50 -0.53 1.60
N LEU A 3 -15.83 0.37 0.88
CA LEU A 3 -14.42 0.64 1.10
C LEU A 3 -14.31 1.17 2.53
N SER A 4 -13.49 0.51 3.35
CA SER A 4 -13.15 0.99 4.68
C SER A 4 -11.82 1.72 4.61
N ILE A 5 -11.72 2.86 5.31
CA ILE A 5 -10.49 3.63 5.49
C ILE A 5 -10.25 3.73 6.98
N THR A 6 -9.08 3.30 7.45
CA THR A 6 -8.70 3.31 8.87
C THR A 6 -7.31 3.89 9.03
N ASP A 7 -7.11 4.77 10.00
CA ASP A 7 -5.78 5.29 10.31
C ASP A 7 -5.02 4.24 11.13
N LEU A 8 -3.82 3.86 10.68
CA LEU A 8 -2.94 2.94 11.43
C LEU A 8 -2.04 3.72 12.39
N ASN A 9 -1.60 4.91 11.98
CA ASN A 9 -0.87 5.87 12.80
C ASN A 9 -0.95 7.26 12.13
N GLU A 10 -0.12 8.20 12.57
CA GLU A 10 -0.08 9.58 12.04
C GLU A 10 0.35 9.69 10.57
N ARG A 11 0.93 8.64 9.98
CA ARG A 11 1.53 8.63 8.63
C ARG A 11 0.97 7.55 7.72
N GLN A 12 0.19 6.62 8.24
CA GLN A 12 -0.27 5.43 7.52
C GLN A 12 -1.79 5.33 7.60
N ILE A 13 -2.40 5.12 6.44
CA ILE A 13 -3.81 4.75 6.33
C ILE A 13 -3.94 3.38 5.68
N TYR A 14 -4.92 2.62 6.14
CA TYR A 14 -5.25 1.30 5.64
C TYR A 14 -6.59 1.33 4.93
N LEU A 15 -6.63 0.69 3.77
CA LEU A 15 -7.79 0.57 2.90
C LEU A 15 -8.14 -0.92 2.74
N GLU A 16 -9.41 -1.27 2.89
CA GLU A 16 -9.88 -2.62 2.61
C GLU A 16 -11.28 -2.64 1.98
N SER A 17 -11.55 -3.71 1.25
CA SER A 17 -12.83 -3.99 0.63
C SER A 17 -13.05 -5.49 0.56
N ASP A 18 -14.30 -5.92 0.71
CA ASP A 18 -14.73 -7.32 0.61
C ASP A 18 -14.47 -7.95 -0.77
N ARG A 19 -14.24 -7.12 -1.80
CA ARG A 19 -13.96 -7.54 -3.17
C ARG A 19 -12.48 -7.68 -3.49
N TRP A 20 -11.61 -7.18 -2.63
CA TRP A 20 -10.18 -7.15 -2.88
C TRP A 20 -9.58 -8.47 -2.41
N GLN A 21 -9.28 -9.34 -3.37
CA GLN A 21 -8.77 -10.68 -3.10
C GLN A 21 -7.86 -11.16 -4.22
N CYS A 22 -6.93 -12.06 -3.87
CA CYS A 22 -6.19 -12.86 -4.83
C CYS A 22 -6.46 -14.35 -4.59
N ASN A 23 -6.17 -15.20 -5.57
CA ASN A 23 -6.39 -16.64 -5.48
C ASN A 23 -5.07 -17.37 -5.72
N PHE A 24 -4.63 -18.19 -4.76
CA PHE A 24 -3.39 -18.96 -4.89
C PHE A 24 -3.53 -20.19 -5.80
N GLY A 25 -4.70 -20.43 -6.37
CA GLY A 25 -5.10 -21.66 -7.03
C GLY A 25 -5.95 -22.53 -6.11
N HIS A 26 -6.63 -23.52 -6.69
CA HIS A 26 -7.39 -24.56 -5.97
C HIS A 26 -8.52 -24.08 -5.03
N GLY A 27 -8.94 -22.82 -5.13
CA GLY A 27 -10.06 -22.27 -4.35
C GLY A 27 -9.65 -21.52 -3.08
N GLU A 28 -8.34 -21.36 -2.83
CA GLU A 28 -7.83 -20.59 -1.70
C GLU A 28 -7.77 -19.10 -2.06
N SER A 29 -8.84 -18.37 -1.73
CA SER A 29 -8.87 -16.91 -1.84
C SER A 29 -8.35 -16.25 -0.57
N VAL A 30 -7.51 -15.23 -0.73
CA VAL A 30 -7.03 -14.37 0.36
C VAL A 30 -7.51 -12.95 0.12
N GLY A 31 -8.18 -12.37 1.13
CA GLY A 31 -8.52 -10.96 1.13
C GLY A 31 -7.27 -10.09 1.25
N LEU A 32 -7.20 -9.03 0.47
CA LEU A 32 -6.08 -8.09 0.41
C LEU A 32 -6.51 -6.69 0.85
N GLY A 33 -5.63 -6.02 1.56
CA GLY A 33 -5.73 -4.61 1.91
C GLY A 33 -4.57 -3.81 1.32
N LEU A 34 -4.72 -2.50 1.34
CA LEU A 34 -3.74 -1.54 0.82
C LEU A 34 -3.36 -0.57 1.94
N VAL A 35 -2.09 -0.53 2.28
CA VAL A 35 -1.51 0.50 3.14
C VAL A 35 -1.01 1.63 2.26
N LEU A 36 -1.35 2.87 2.62
CA LEU A 36 -0.78 4.09 2.05
C LEU A 36 0.00 4.81 3.14
N GLU A 37 1.29 4.99 2.92
CA GLU A 37 2.22 5.58 3.88
C GLU A 37 2.80 6.89 3.33
N ALA A 38 2.71 7.94 4.13
CA ALA A 38 3.39 9.20 3.85
C ALA A 38 4.84 9.17 4.33
N VAL A 39 5.77 9.18 3.37
CA VAL A 39 7.21 9.09 3.60
C VAL A 39 7.84 10.47 3.40
N ASP A 40 8.65 10.90 4.37
CA ASP A 40 9.44 12.13 4.30
C ASP A 40 10.81 11.87 3.63
N LEU A 41 11.04 12.56 2.52
CA LEU A 41 12.24 12.58 1.69
C LEU A 41 13.15 13.78 1.99
N SER A 42 12.92 14.53 3.06
CA SER A 42 13.68 15.73 3.45
C SER A 42 15.19 15.51 3.57
N SER A 43 15.66 14.27 3.71
CA SER A 43 17.09 13.91 3.60
C SER A 43 17.67 13.98 2.16
N GLY A 44 16.88 14.34 1.14
CA GLY A 44 17.31 14.35 -0.27
C GLY A 44 16.73 15.44 -1.17
N ASN A 45 15.90 16.37 -0.68
CA ASN A 45 15.27 17.39 -1.51
C ASN A 45 15.15 18.77 -0.83
N ASP A 46 15.79 19.79 -1.40
CA ASP A 46 15.86 21.18 -0.87
C ASP A 46 14.70 22.07 -1.40
N GLY A 47 13.73 21.46 -2.10
CA GLY A 47 12.71 22.13 -2.92
C GLY A 47 11.33 22.33 -2.28
N GLY A 48 11.16 22.05 -0.98
CA GLY A 48 9.90 22.27 -0.26
C GLY A 48 8.79 21.23 -0.47
N PHE A 49 8.99 20.24 -1.36
CA PHE A 49 8.10 19.08 -1.53
C PHE A 49 8.81 17.81 -1.06
N SER A 50 8.68 17.54 0.24
CA SER A 50 9.44 16.49 0.92
C SER A 50 8.63 15.20 1.12
N TYR A 51 7.31 15.20 0.96
CA TYR A 51 6.51 14.01 1.24
C TYR A 51 6.12 13.27 -0.03
N VAL A 52 6.10 11.93 0.01
CA VAL A 52 5.51 11.07 -1.03
C VAL A 52 4.58 10.05 -0.39
N ILE A 53 3.67 9.45 -1.18
CA ILE A 53 2.87 8.32 -0.73
C ILE A 53 3.45 7.03 -1.31
N GLU A 54 3.91 6.14 -0.44
CA GLU A 54 4.20 4.76 -0.79
C GLU A 54 2.95 3.90 -0.56
N ALA A 55 2.75 2.92 -1.44
CA ALA A 55 1.59 2.05 -1.42
C ALA A 55 2.03 0.59 -1.37
N GLY A 56 1.43 -0.18 -0.46
CA GLY A 56 1.80 -1.57 -0.20
C GLY A 56 0.60 -2.48 0.03
N LEU A 57 0.56 -3.63 -0.65
CA LEU A 57 -0.45 -4.65 -0.41
C LEU A 57 -0.02 -5.59 0.71
N ILE A 58 -0.96 -5.88 1.60
CA ILE A 58 -0.84 -6.88 2.68
C ILE A 58 -2.13 -7.72 2.75
N PRO A 59 -2.13 -8.92 3.36
CA PRO A 59 -3.37 -9.61 3.67
C PRO A 59 -4.29 -8.77 4.57
N GLN A 60 -5.60 -8.92 4.39
CA GLN A 60 -6.57 -8.39 5.35
C GLN A 60 -6.40 -9.08 6.70
N PHE A 61 -6.79 -8.40 7.78
CA PHE A 61 -6.65 -8.91 9.15
C PHE A 61 -7.18 -10.33 9.32
N ALA A 62 -8.35 -10.64 8.74
CA ALA A 62 -8.97 -11.96 8.81
C ALA A 62 -8.17 -13.09 8.12
N PHE A 63 -7.18 -12.73 7.28
CA PHE A 63 -6.33 -13.65 6.52
C PHE A 63 -4.86 -13.59 6.94
N LEU A 64 -4.49 -12.70 7.86
CA LEU A 64 -3.12 -12.59 8.35
C LEU A 64 -2.74 -13.86 9.14
N ASP A 65 -1.48 -14.29 9.05
CA ASP A 65 -0.96 -15.41 9.83
C ASP A 65 -1.06 -15.10 11.34
N GLU A 66 -1.50 -16.09 12.11
CA GLU A 66 -1.66 -15.96 13.56
C GLU A 66 -0.30 -15.83 14.24
N GLU A 67 0.77 -16.44 13.70
CA GLU A 67 2.13 -16.29 14.23
C GLU A 67 2.56 -14.80 14.22
N ILE A 68 2.23 -14.07 13.15
CA ILE A 68 2.48 -12.62 13.04
C ILE A 68 1.67 -11.85 14.11
N CYS A 69 0.41 -12.23 14.31
CA CYS A 69 -0.46 -11.60 15.30
C CYS A 69 0.04 -11.86 16.73
N GLU A 70 0.53 -13.07 17.02
CA GLU A 70 1.07 -13.45 18.32
C GLU A 70 2.36 -12.69 18.64
N GLU A 71 3.28 -12.57 17.67
CA GLU A 71 4.50 -11.77 17.84
C GLU A 71 4.18 -10.31 18.18
N ALA A 72 3.27 -9.68 17.44
CA ALA A 72 2.85 -8.31 17.71
C ALA A 72 2.25 -8.16 19.13
N ARG A 73 1.44 -9.13 19.58
CA ARG A 73 0.89 -9.14 20.95
C ARG A 73 1.98 -9.30 22.01
N MET A 74 3.06 -10.03 21.73
CA MET A 74 4.21 -10.11 22.64
C MET A 74 4.93 -8.76 22.78
N GLU A 75 4.89 -7.92 21.75
CA GLU A 75 5.35 -6.52 21.78
C GLU A 75 4.34 -5.55 22.42
N GLY A 76 3.21 -6.06 22.94
CA GLY A 76 2.17 -5.27 23.62
C GLY A 76 1.17 -4.61 22.67
N LEU A 77 1.11 -5.04 21.40
CA LEU A 77 0.17 -4.54 20.41
C LEU A 77 -1.13 -5.37 20.44
N GLU A 78 -2.25 -4.73 20.76
CA GLU A 78 -3.53 -5.45 20.99
C GLU A 78 -4.63 -5.10 19.98
N THR A 79 -4.57 -3.91 19.36
CA THR A 79 -5.63 -3.45 18.46
C THR A 79 -5.47 -4.04 17.06
N ARG A 80 -6.57 -4.17 16.31
CA ARG A 80 -6.53 -4.63 14.91
C ARG A 80 -5.58 -3.77 14.07
N GLU A 81 -5.61 -2.46 14.29
CA GLU A 81 -4.80 -1.46 13.61
C GLU A 81 -3.32 -1.65 13.93
N ASP A 82 -2.97 -1.90 15.19
CA ASP A 82 -1.58 -2.20 15.57
C ASP A 82 -1.06 -3.48 14.93
N LEU A 83 -1.89 -4.53 14.85
CA LEU A 83 -1.51 -5.81 14.23
C LEU A 83 -1.28 -5.66 12.72
N LEU A 84 -2.14 -4.89 12.03
CA LEU A 84 -1.96 -4.56 10.61
C LEU A 84 -0.70 -3.71 10.38
N ARG A 85 -0.46 -2.72 11.23
CA ARG A 85 0.76 -1.90 11.20
C ARG A 85 2.00 -2.75 11.41
N TYR A 86 2.00 -3.62 12.41
CA TYR A 86 3.13 -4.51 12.69
C TYR A 86 3.43 -5.42 11.50
N ALA A 87 2.41 -6.01 10.88
CA ALA A 87 2.58 -6.81 9.68
C ALA A 87 3.22 -6.00 8.55
N TYR A 88 2.75 -4.77 8.31
CA TYR A 88 3.33 -3.90 7.30
C TYR A 88 4.78 -3.50 7.60
N GLU A 89 5.08 -3.07 8.83
CA GLU A 89 6.40 -2.50 9.20
C GLU A 89 7.49 -3.58 9.34
N PHE A 90 7.16 -4.74 9.91
CA PHE A 90 8.14 -5.79 10.23
C PHE A 90 8.18 -6.90 9.17
N TYR A 91 7.03 -7.23 8.60
CA TYR A 91 6.94 -8.24 7.55
C TYR A 91 6.96 -7.62 6.16
N GLY A 92 6.82 -6.31 6.00
CA GLY A 92 6.84 -5.64 4.70
C GLY A 92 5.55 -5.84 3.91
N CYS A 93 5.60 -5.55 2.62
CA CYS A 93 4.42 -5.58 1.73
C CYS A 93 4.81 -5.94 0.29
N VAL A 94 3.80 -6.06 -0.58
CA VAL A 94 4.00 -5.98 -2.03
C VAL A 94 3.88 -4.52 -2.47
N PRO A 95 4.97 -3.86 -2.90
CA PRO A 95 4.91 -2.46 -3.30
C PRO A 95 4.09 -2.30 -4.59
N VAL A 96 3.28 -1.25 -4.66
CA VAL A 96 2.48 -0.92 -5.85
C VAL A 96 2.67 0.53 -6.27
N ASN A 97 2.76 0.80 -7.57
CA ASN A 97 2.72 2.16 -8.07
C ASN A 97 1.28 2.68 -8.06
N ILE A 98 0.86 3.37 -7.02
CA ILE A 98 -0.49 3.94 -6.97
C ILE A 98 -0.68 5.09 -7.99
N ASP A 99 0.39 5.78 -8.39
CA ASP A 99 0.34 6.84 -9.39
C ASP A 99 0.25 6.33 -10.83
N ALA A 100 0.77 5.13 -11.13
CA ALA A 100 0.63 4.51 -12.46
C ALA A 100 -0.81 4.13 -12.82
N VAL A 101 -1.69 4.12 -11.83
CA VAL A 101 -3.11 3.75 -11.96
C VAL A 101 -3.96 4.94 -12.47
N GLN A 102 -3.35 6.13 -12.61
CA GLN A 102 -4.04 7.31 -13.10
C GLN A 102 -4.50 7.12 -14.56
N PRO A 103 -5.75 7.49 -14.90
CA PRO A 103 -6.18 7.47 -16.30
C PRO A 103 -5.32 8.45 -17.13
N PRO A 104 -4.98 8.11 -18.39
CA PRO A 104 -4.05 8.89 -19.24
C PRO A 104 -4.44 10.35 -19.49
N LYS A 105 -5.63 10.79 -19.07
CA LYS A 105 -6.09 12.19 -19.15
C LYS A 105 -5.74 13.06 -17.93
N ALA A 106 -5.16 12.50 -16.86
CA ALA A 106 -4.78 13.27 -15.67
C ALA A 106 -3.39 13.91 -15.78
N SER A 107 -2.58 13.47 -16.74
CA SER A 107 -1.15 13.81 -16.87
C SER A 107 -0.85 15.29 -17.21
N CYS A 108 -1.80 16.06 -17.75
CA CYS A 108 -1.51 17.45 -18.21
C CYS A 108 -2.54 18.53 -17.82
N GLY A 109 -3.34 18.38 -16.76
CA GLY A 109 -4.20 19.50 -16.34
C GLY A 109 -5.22 19.28 -15.24
N MET A 110 -5.40 18.05 -14.75
CA MET A 110 -6.26 17.78 -13.59
C MET A 110 -5.47 17.66 -12.28
N SER A 111 -4.18 17.35 -12.34
CA SER A 111 -3.31 17.27 -11.16
C SER A 111 -3.10 18.62 -10.47
N SER A 112 -3.12 19.73 -11.22
CA SER A 112 -2.98 21.10 -10.70
C SER A 112 -4.22 21.65 -9.99
N PHE A 113 -5.34 20.90 -9.93
CA PHE A 113 -6.58 21.35 -9.31
C PHE A 113 -6.84 20.73 -7.92
N VAL A 114 -6.06 19.72 -7.51
CA VAL A 114 -6.37 18.89 -6.33
C VAL A 114 -5.31 18.99 -5.23
N ALA A 115 -4.07 19.36 -5.55
CA ALA A 115 -2.99 19.62 -4.59
C ALA A 115 -1.86 20.39 -5.29
N ASP A 116 -1.18 21.31 -4.59
CA ASP A 116 0.08 21.86 -5.08
C ASP A 116 1.08 20.70 -5.01
N SER A 117 1.31 20.01 -6.13
CA SER A 117 2.12 18.79 -6.15
C SER A 117 3.06 18.78 -7.34
N SER A 118 4.25 18.24 -7.15
CA SER A 118 5.23 18.03 -8.22
C SER A 118 5.38 16.55 -8.52
N ILE A 119 5.42 16.19 -9.80
CA ILE A 119 5.75 14.82 -10.21
C ILE A 119 7.28 14.74 -10.31
N GLY A 120 7.86 13.84 -9.52
CA GLY A 120 9.29 13.54 -9.53
C GLY A 120 9.51 12.04 -9.69
N THR A 121 10.76 11.66 -9.93
CA THR A 121 11.14 10.25 -10.04
C THR A 121 11.70 9.77 -8.71
N VAL A 122 11.08 8.76 -8.10
CA VAL A 122 11.61 8.08 -6.91
C VAL A 122 12.05 6.69 -7.31
N LYS A 123 13.22 6.28 -6.83
CA LYS A 123 13.67 4.91 -7.00
C LYS A 123 12.98 4.06 -5.94
N ALA A 124 11.96 3.30 -6.34
CA ALA A 124 11.20 2.50 -5.40
C ALA A 124 12.05 1.39 -4.78
N GLY A 125 11.49 0.73 -3.76
CA GLY A 125 12.09 -0.45 -3.12
C GLY A 125 12.54 -1.52 -4.11
N THR A 126 11.92 -1.64 -5.30
CA THR A 126 12.28 -2.55 -6.40
C THR A 126 13.54 -2.16 -7.17
N GLY A 127 13.99 -0.92 -7.07
CA GLY A 127 15.08 -0.35 -7.85
C GLY A 127 14.64 0.30 -9.17
N GLU A 128 13.34 0.24 -9.50
CA GLU A 128 12.76 0.94 -10.64
C GLU A 128 12.52 2.42 -10.32
N GLU A 129 12.72 3.27 -11.33
CA GLU A 129 12.36 4.67 -11.29
C GLU A 129 10.86 4.80 -11.52
N MET A 130 10.15 5.29 -10.50
CA MET A 130 8.70 5.44 -10.51
C MET A 130 8.37 6.92 -10.42
N GLU A 131 7.56 7.40 -11.36
CA GLU A 131 6.93 8.71 -11.25
C GLU A 131 6.04 8.70 -10.01
N THR A 132 6.39 9.53 -9.04
CA THR A 132 5.71 9.62 -7.75
C THR A 132 5.34 11.07 -7.50
N ARG A 133 4.15 11.28 -6.95
CA ARG A 133 3.70 12.61 -6.55
C ARG A 133 4.37 13.04 -5.25
N HIS A 134 4.95 14.24 -5.25
CA HIS A 134 5.48 14.88 -4.06
C HIS A 134 4.52 15.95 -3.51
N PHE A 135 4.47 16.05 -2.19
CA PHE A 135 3.60 16.92 -1.40
C PHE A 135 4.44 17.80 -0.47
N GLN A 136 3.89 18.95 -0.08
CA GLN A 136 4.61 19.90 0.78
C GLN A 136 4.69 19.40 2.22
N ASP A 137 3.59 18.86 2.72
CA ASP A 137 3.48 18.39 4.09
C ASP A 137 2.71 17.06 4.21
N LEU A 138 2.83 16.48 5.41
CA LEU A 138 2.18 15.22 5.78
C LEU A 138 0.65 15.27 5.64
N GLY A 139 0.04 16.40 6.00
CA GLY A 139 -1.41 16.57 5.98
C GLY A 139 -1.94 16.57 4.56
N GLU A 140 -1.28 17.29 3.65
CA GLU A 140 -1.60 17.31 2.23
C GLU A 140 -1.49 15.92 1.60
N ALA A 141 -0.38 15.21 1.86
CA ALA A 141 -0.15 13.86 1.36
C ALA A 141 -1.27 12.90 1.79
N LEU A 142 -1.62 12.89 3.08
CA LEU A 142 -2.66 12.01 3.62
C LEU A 142 -4.08 12.41 3.20
N SER A 143 -4.37 13.70 3.06
CA SER A 143 -5.66 14.14 2.51
C SER A 143 -5.82 13.64 1.07
N PHE A 144 -4.77 13.82 0.26
CA PHE A 144 -4.78 13.34 -1.12
C PHE A 144 -4.92 11.83 -1.20
N ALA A 145 -4.24 11.09 -0.32
CA ALA A 145 -4.36 9.63 -0.25
C ALA A 145 -5.79 9.17 0.05
N ARG A 146 -6.49 9.83 0.98
CA ARG A 146 -7.89 9.53 1.33
C ARG A 146 -8.86 9.91 0.20
N ASP A 147 -8.69 11.08 -0.39
CA ASP A 147 -9.67 11.63 -1.33
C ASP A 147 -9.48 11.12 -2.76
N PHE A 148 -8.24 10.80 -3.15
CA PHE A 148 -7.89 10.38 -4.50
C PHE A 148 -7.46 8.92 -4.55
N TYR A 149 -6.37 8.54 -3.88
CA TYR A 149 -5.85 7.17 -4.02
C TYR A 149 -6.82 6.11 -3.54
N ALA A 150 -7.56 6.34 -2.45
CA ALA A 150 -8.58 5.41 -1.98
C ALA A 150 -9.69 5.16 -3.02
N VAL A 151 -10.06 6.20 -3.77
CA VAL A 151 -11.10 6.11 -4.83
C VAL A 151 -10.61 5.30 -6.04
N TYR A 152 -9.32 5.39 -6.38
CA TYR A 152 -8.74 4.70 -7.54
C TYR A 152 -8.10 3.34 -7.21
N ALA A 153 -7.88 3.03 -5.94
CA ALA A 153 -7.37 1.74 -5.47
C ALA A 153 -8.05 0.51 -6.09
N PRO A 154 -9.38 0.48 -6.35
CA PRO A 154 -10.03 -0.66 -7.02
C PRO A 154 -9.42 -1.05 -8.37
N VAL A 155 -8.79 -0.11 -9.09
CA VAL A 155 -8.16 -0.39 -10.38
C VAL A 155 -6.92 -1.29 -10.19
N ILE A 156 -6.15 -1.13 -9.12
CA ILE A 156 -5.02 -2.03 -8.78
C ILE A 156 -5.52 -3.47 -8.70
N PHE A 157 -6.65 -3.67 -8.04
CA PHE A 157 -7.23 -5.00 -7.86
C PHE A 157 -7.80 -5.60 -9.16
N GLY A 158 -8.05 -4.78 -10.18
CA GLY A 158 -8.34 -5.26 -11.54
C GLY A 158 -7.12 -5.86 -12.26
N PHE A 159 -5.90 -5.54 -11.79
CA PHE A 159 -4.63 -6.03 -12.33
C PHE A 159 -3.84 -6.81 -11.27
N ILE A 160 -4.50 -7.36 -10.25
CA ILE A 160 -3.84 -7.92 -9.09
C ILE A 160 -2.85 -9.04 -9.44
N ASP A 161 -3.19 -9.90 -10.40
CA ASP A 161 -2.31 -10.99 -10.82
C ASP A 161 -1.01 -10.45 -11.43
N VAL A 162 -1.11 -9.41 -12.27
CA VAL A 162 0.06 -8.75 -12.87
C VAL A 162 0.93 -8.10 -11.79
N VAL A 163 0.29 -7.44 -10.81
CA VAL A 163 1.00 -6.83 -9.67
C VAL A 163 1.75 -7.89 -8.87
N LEU A 164 1.11 -9.03 -8.59
CA LEU A 164 1.70 -10.10 -7.79
C LEU A 164 2.75 -10.92 -8.55
N ASP A 165 2.68 -10.97 -9.88
CA ASP A 165 3.70 -11.60 -10.72
C ASP A 165 5.02 -10.82 -10.79
N HIS A 166 5.02 -9.53 -10.41
CA HIS A 166 6.24 -8.72 -10.46
C HIS A 166 7.31 -9.23 -9.47
N PRO A 167 8.58 -9.38 -9.92
CA PRO A 167 9.67 -9.75 -9.03
C PRO A 167 9.91 -8.70 -7.94
N LEU A 168 10.14 -9.18 -6.72
CA LEU A 168 10.51 -8.33 -5.59
C LEU A 168 12.03 -8.26 -5.44
N ARG A 169 12.56 -7.12 -4.99
CA ARG A 169 14.00 -6.94 -4.77
C ARG A 169 14.57 -7.87 -3.70
N ALA A 170 13.76 -8.23 -2.71
CA ALA A 170 14.13 -9.20 -1.67
C ALA A 170 14.19 -10.66 -2.21
N GLY A 171 13.84 -10.88 -3.48
CA GLY A 171 13.68 -12.19 -4.09
C GLY A 171 12.22 -12.66 -4.08
N GLY A 172 11.88 -13.56 -5.00
CA GLY A 172 10.52 -14.05 -5.18
C GLY A 172 9.59 -13.04 -5.87
N THR A 173 8.29 -13.28 -5.74
CA THR A 173 7.20 -12.50 -6.35
C THR A 173 6.27 -11.94 -5.28
N GLY A 174 5.36 -11.04 -5.67
CA GLY A 174 4.28 -10.60 -4.79
C GLY A 174 3.43 -11.77 -4.27
N TRP A 175 3.24 -12.83 -5.06
CA TRP A 175 2.58 -14.06 -4.61
C TRP A 175 3.27 -14.70 -3.41
N ASP A 176 4.59 -14.82 -3.46
CA ASP A 176 5.37 -15.42 -2.37
C ASP A 176 5.25 -14.57 -1.10
N LYS A 177 5.22 -13.24 -1.29
CA LYS A 177 5.07 -12.30 -0.18
C LYS A 177 3.72 -12.38 0.51
N ILE A 178 2.62 -12.38 -0.26
CA ILE A 178 1.28 -12.55 0.31
C ILE A 178 1.16 -13.93 0.95
N ARG A 179 1.71 -14.99 0.33
CA ARG A 179 1.70 -16.35 0.90
C ARG A 179 2.47 -16.46 2.21
N GLN A 180 3.56 -15.72 2.37
CA GLN A 180 4.32 -15.67 3.61
C GLN A 180 3.51 -15.03 4.75
N MET A 181 2.72 -14.00 4.45
CA MET A 181 1.97 -13.24 5.45
C MET A 181 0.57 -13.79 5.72
N ALA A 182 0.03 -14.58 4.79
CA ALA A 182 -1.32 -15.12 4.91
C ALA A 182 -1.32 -16.41 5.74
N LYS A 183 -2.34 -16.56 6.59
CA LYS A 183 -2.56 -17.79 7.35
C LYS A 183 -2.60 -19.00 6.41
N LYS A 184 -1.91 -20.06 6.78
CA LYS A 184 -1.95 -21.34 6.05
C LYS A 184 -3.37 -21.89 6.13
N GLN A 185 -4.04 -22.01 4.99
CA GLN A 185 -5.31 -22.72 4.95
C GLN A 185 -5.03 -24.20 5.20
N SER A 186 -5.64 -24.77 6.24
CA SER A 186 -5.50 -26.20 6.53
C SER A 186 -6.21 -26.98 5.43
N ALA A 187 -5.46 -27.80 4.68
CA ALA A 187 -6.02 -28.75 3.72
C ALA A 187 -6.86 -29.84 4.41
#